data_AF-M5BMP5-F1
#
_entry.id   AF-M5BMP5-F1
#
_cell.length_a   1.000
_cell.length_b   1.000
_cell.length_c   1.000
_cell.angle_alpha   90.00
_cell.angle_beta   90.00
_cell.angle_gamma   90.00
#
_symmetry.space_group_name_H-M   'P 1'
#
loop_
_entity.id
_entity.type
_entity.pdbx_description
1 polymer ?
#
loop_
_entity_poly.entity_id
_entity_poly.type
_entity_poly.pdbx_seq_one_letter_code
_entity_poly.pdbx_strand_id
1 'polypeptide(L)'
;MRFNTSVLAVPARSNIQFCDGLDTSIVDDLGRDLRKIGLIGIILLLVVLVLLILGAMAVEWYKWRVLQSELDRTREAWSTDSNVQHPQLNGHQGVPMMVMSDDNLMLLHATQQHPLLSALANRLANALKLSATSYTHLRFFFAYVFHPAALACLLIGLFGLISVQIQLAAIGPIQKHYSNQVSNSVSDFTNSIALSINGAMQEDSAAYAAQVNAQTSAMQSAINDNLFGWVNGTTVTLNNTLVAFYDDIQSTVELVFGGTILETPAREFIRCLIGTKVQGIESALTFIHDNFKVNMPTVSNDVLLLSNSSRMALVLALSAN
;
A
#
# COMPACT_ATOMS: atom_id res chain seq x y z
N MET A 1 -21.19 -15.33 45.59
CA MET A 1 -20.35 -16.25 44.80
C MET A 1 -19.29 -15.43 44.09
N ARG A 2 -18.00 -15.74 44.26
CA ARG A 2 -16.92 -15.08 43.52
C ARG A 2 -16.71 -15.83 42.21
N PHE A 3 -17.02 -15.17 41.10
CA PHE A 3 -16.78 -15.73 39.77
C PHE A 3 -15.26 -15.79 39.56
N ASN A 4 -14.73 -17.01 39.45
CA ASN A 4 -13.30 -17.21 39.21
C ASN A 4 -13.07 -17.25 37.70
N THR A 5 -12.44 -16.20 37.17
CA THR A 5 -12.15 -16.05 35.74
C THR A 5 -11.12 -17.07 35.24
N SER A 6 -10.36 -17.69 36.13
CA SER A 6 -9.34 -18.69 35.80
C SER A 6 -9.92 -20.05 35.39
N VAL A 7 -11.24 -20.23 35.48
CA VAL A 7 -11.92 -21.48 35.08
C VAL A 7 -12.28 -21.46 33.59
N LEU A 8 -12.32 -20.27 32.97
CA LEU A 8 -12.52 -20.16 31.52
C LEU A 8 -11.27 -20.64 30.79
N ALA A 9 -11.48 -21.59 29.88
CA ALA A 9 -10.48 -21.98 28.92
C ALA A 9 -10.02 -20.75 28.12
N VAL A 10 -8.74 -20.43 28.15
CA VAL A 10 -8.17 -19.44 27.23
C VAL A 10 -7.53 -20.23 26.09
N PRO A 11 -7.86 -19.95 24.81
CA PRO A 11 -7.23 -20.64 23.70
C PRO A 11 -5.71 -20.42 23.73
N ALA A 12 -4.96 -21.47 23.38
CA ALA A 12 -3.51 -21.37 23.26
C ALA A 12 -3.15 -20.39 22.14
N ARG A 13 -2.08 -19.62 22.30
CA ARG A 13 -1.61 -18.71 21.25
C ARG A 13 -0.85 -19.52 20.20
N SER A 14 -1.44 -19.68 19.03
CA SER A 14 -0.75 -20.20 17.86
C SER A 14 0.17 -19.12 17.27
N ASN A 15 1.43 -19.46 16.98
CA ASN A 15 2.36 -18.58 16.27
C ASN A 15 2.11 -18.73 14.78
N ILE A 16 1.56 -17.69 14.16
CA ILE A 16 1.31 -17.66 12.71
C ILE A 16 2.48 -16.93 12.05
N GLN A 17 3.15 -17.59 11.11
CA GLN A 17 4.25 -17.00 10.33
C GLN A 17 3.70 -16.45 9.01
N PHE A 18 3.59 -15.12 8.91
CA PHE A 18 2.97 -14.44 7.76
C PHE A 18 3.89 -14.35 6.52
N CYS A 19 5.20 -14.51 6.71
CA CYS A 19 6.18 -14.18 5.67
C CYS A 19 6.55 -15.35 4.74
N ASP A 20 6.09 -16.58 5.00
CA ASP A 20 6.55 -17.76 4.26
C ASP A 20 5.88 -17.91 2.87
N GLY A 21 4.71 -17.26 2.68
CA GLY A 21 3.96 -17.24 1.42
C GLY A 21 3.90 -15.86 0.75
N LEU A 22 4.75 -14.91 1.16
CA LEU A 22 4.78 -13.58 0.54
C LEU A 22 5.45 -13.67 -0.83
N ASP A 23 4.67 -13.43 -1.88
CA ASP A 23 5.18 -13.38 -3.25
C ASP A 23 6.08 -12.14 -3.44
N THR A 24 7.39 -12.34 -3.34
CA THR A 24 8.41 -11.29 -3.49
C THR A 24 8.78 -11.01 -4.95
N SER A 25 8.11 -11.67 -5.90
CA SER A 25 8.36 -11.52 -7.35
C SER A 25 8.30 -10.08 -7.83
N ILE A 26 7.42 -9.24 -7.27
CA ILE A 26 7.29 -7.82 -7.64
C ILE A 26 8.54 -7.01 -7.29
N VAL A 27 9.14 -7.29 -6.13
CA VAL A 27 10.38 -6.63 -5.71
C VAL A 27 11.53 -7.06 -6.61
N ASP A 28 11.55 -8.34 -6.99
CA ASP A 28 12.58 -8.89 -7.87
C ASP A 28 12.44 -8.38 -9.32
N ASP A 29 11.22 -8.26 -9.82
CA ASP A 29 10.92 -7.70 -11.15
C ASP A 29 11.21 -6.19 -11.20
N LEU A 30 10.83 -5.44 -10.17
CA LEU A 30 11.21 -4.03 -10.03
C LEU A 30 12.74 -3.89 -10.02
N GLY A 31 13.45 -4.72 -9.26
CA GLY A 31 14.91 -4.72 -9.21
C GLY A 31 15.55 -5.03 -10.57
N ARG A 32 14.99 -6.00 -11.30
CA ARG A 32 15.45 -6.38 -12.65
C ARG A 32 15.24 -5.27 -13.66
N ASP A 33 14.11 -4.58 -13.60
CA ASP A 33 13.82 -3.47 -14.49
C ASP A 33 14.62 -2.21 -14.13
N LEU A 34 14.84 -1.92 -12.85
CA LEU A 34 15.75 -0.85 -12.43
C LEU A 34 17.18 -1.08 -12.93
N ARG A 35 17.66 -2.34 -12.90
CA ARG A 35 18.97 -2.69 -13.44
C ARG A 35 19.03 -2.46 -14.95
N LYS A 36 17.99 -2.82 -15.71
CA LYS A 36 17.93 -2.55 -17.16
C LYS A 36 17.92 -1.05 -17.45
N ILE A 37 17.12 -0.27 -16.71
CA ILE A 37 17.07 1.19 -16.83
C ILE A 37 18.45 1.81 -16.54
N GLY A 38 19.12 1.35 -15.49
CA GLY A 38 20.48 1.80 -15.16
C GLY A 38 21.49 1.52 -16.26
N LEU A 39 21.41 0.33 -16.87
CA LEU A 39 22.29 -0.06 -17.98
C LEU A 39 22.03 0.79 -19.23
N ILE A 40 20.76 1.05 -19.56
CA ILE A 40 20.35 1.97 -20.63
C ILE A 40 20.84 3.39 -20.33
N GLY A 41 20.75 3.85 -19.07
CA GLY A 41 21.24 5.15 -18.63
C GLY A 41 22.75 5.32 -18.83
N ILE A 42 23.55 4.29 -18.52
CA ILE A 42 25.00 4.30 -18.77
C ILE A 42 25.30 4.39 -20.27
N ILE A 43 24.60 3.62 -21.11
CA ILE A 43 24.77 3.67 -22.57
C ILE A 43 24.41 5.06 -23.09
N LEU A 44 23.30 5.64 -22.63
CA LEU A 44 22.87 6.98 -23.02
C LEU A 44 23.90 8.04 -22.62
N LEU A 45 24.49 7.94 -21.43
CA LEU A 45 25.54 8.85 -20.98
C LEU A 45 26.79 8.76 -21.86
N LEU A 46 27.20 7.55 -22.26
CA LEU A 46 28.30 7.35 -23.20
C LEU A 46 27.98 7.95 -24.58
N VAL A 47 26.74 7.77 -25.07
CA VAL A 47 26.29 8.37 -26.34
C VAL A 47 26.32 9.89 -26.27
N VAL A 48 25.84 10.49 -25.17
CA VAL A 48 25.89 11.95 -24.95
C VAL A 48 27.33 12.44 -24.92
N LEU A 49 28.24 11.72 -24.27
CA LEU A 49 29.67 12.06 -24.25
C LEU A 49 30.27 12.07 -25.67
N VAL A 50 29.99 11.04 -26.47
CA VAL A 50 30.42 10.98 -27.87
C VAL A 50 29.81 12.13 -28.70
N LEU A 51 28.53 12.43 -28.50
CA LEU A 51 27.87 13.56 -29.16
C LEU A 51 28.46 14.91 -28.77
N LEU A 52 28.87 15.11 -27.51
CA LEU A 52 29.56 16.32 -27.07
C LEU A 52 30.93 16.46 -27.74
N ILE A 53 31.67 15.36 -27.91
CA ILE A 53 32.96 15.36 -28.62
C ILE A 53 32.77 15.70 -30.10
N LEU A 54 31.81 15.06 -30.77
CA LEU A 54 31.46 15.37 -32.16
C LEU A 54 30.97 16.82 -32.31
N GLY A 55 30.18 17.30 -31.35
CA GLY A 55 29.72 18.68 -31.28
C GLY A 55 30.88 19.66 -31.14
N ALA A 56 31.84 19.39 -30.26
CA ALA A 56 33.04 20.21 -30.11
C ALA A 56 33.86 20.24 -31.40
N MET A 57 34.05 19.10 -32.07
CA MET A 57 34.73 19.03 -33.36
C MET A 57 34.01 19.83 -34.45
N ALA A 58 32.68 19.73 -34.51
CA ALA A 58 31.86 20.49 -35.45
C ALA A 58 31.91 22.00 -35.16
N VAL A 59 31.93 22.40 -33.89
CA VAL A 59 32.07 23.80 -33.47
C VAL A 59 33.44 24.35 -33.86
N GLU A 60 34.54 23.62 -33.64
CA GLU A 60 35.87 24.05 -34.07
C GLU A 60 35.97 24.18 -35.59
N TRP A 61 35.39 23.22 -36.32
CA TRP A 61 35.30 23.33 -37.78
C TRP A 61 34.48 24.54 -38.23
N TYR A 62 33.36 24.82 -37.56
CA TYR A 62 32.52 25.97 -37.88
C TYR A 62 33.21 27.30 -37.54
N LYS A 63 33.89 27.38 -36.38
CA LYS A 63 34.74 28.53 -36.00
C LYS A 63 35.76 28.84 -37.09
N TRP A 64 36.45 27.80 -37.59
CA TRP A 64 37.42 27.93 -38.67
C TRP A 64 36.80 28.48 -39.95
N ARG A 65 35.63 27.95 -40.35
CA ARG A 65 34.92 28.42 -41.56
C ARG A 65 34.42 29.86 -41.43
N VAL A 66 33.91 30.24 -40.27
CA VAL A 66 33.46 31.63 -40.01
C VAL A 66 34.65 32.57 -40.01
N LEU A 67 35.76 32.20 -39.38
CA LEU A 67 36.99 32.99 -39.39
C LEU A 67 37.48 33.24 -40.84
N GLN A 68 37.51 32.21 -41.68
CA GLN A 68 37.87 32.37 -43.10
C GLN A 68 36.96 33.38 -43.81
N SER A 69 35.64 33.25 -43.64
CA SER A 69 34.67 34.17 -44.26
C SER A 69 34.78 35.61 -43.72
N GLU A 70 35.06 35.80 -42.44
CA GLU A 70 35.28 37.14 -41.88
C GLU A 70 36.58 37.77 -42.38
N LEU A 71 37.66 36.99 -42.49
CA LEU A 71 38.92 37.47 -43.04
C LEU A 71 38.76 37.93 -44.49
N ASP A 72 38.05 37.17 -45.33
CA ASP A 72 37.77 37.56 -46.71
C ASP A 72 36.97 38.88 -46.76
N ARG A 73 35.97 39.07 -45.89
CA ARG A 73 35.19 40.32 -45.80
C ARG A 73 36.03 41.50 -45.32
N THR A 74 36.91 41.29 -44.34
CA THR A 74 37.83 42.34 -43.89
C THR A 74 38.84 42.71 -44.98
N ARG A 75 39.32 41.72 -45.74
CA ARG A 75 40.21 41.93 -46.89
C ARG A 75 39.55 42.77 -47.98
N GLU A 76 38.30 42.46 -48.33
CA GLU A 76 37.51 43.23 -49.29
C GLU A 76 37.26 44.66 -48.78
N ALA A 77 36.78 44.81 -47.54
CA ALA A 77 36.49 46.12 -46.94
C ALA A 77 37.75 47.01 -46.86
N TRP A 78 38.89 46.44 -46.48
CA TRP A 78 40.15 47.16 -46.44
C TRP A 78 40.65 47.49 -47.84
N SER A 79 40.50 46.59 -48.83
CA SER A 79 40.89 46.90 -50.21
C SER A 79 40.10 48.05 -50.85
N THR A 80 38.90 48.33 -50.35
CA THR A 80 38.02 49.41 -50.82
C THR A 80 38.13 50.70 -50.00
N ASP A 81 38.86 50.69 -48.89
CA ASP A 81 38.99 51.87 -48.02
C ASP A 81 39.98 52.89 -48.62
N SER A 82 39.57 54.15 -48.61
CA SER A 82 40.34 55.32 -49.07
C SER A 82 41.69 55.51 -48.38
N ASN A 83 41.91 54.86 -47.23
CA ASN A 83 43.15 54.89 -46.47
C ASN A 83 44.21 53.90 -46.96
N VAL A 84 43.90 53.07 -47.97
CA VAL A 84 44.86 52.13 -48.56
C VAL A 84 45.69 52.81 -49.63
N GLN A 85 47.00 52.81 -49.44
CA GLN A 85 47.94 53.29 -50.44
C GLN A 85 48.25 52.13 -51.40
N HIS A 86 48.04 52.37 -52.69
CA HIS A 86 48.49 51.50 -53.77
C HIS A 86 49.84 52.03 -54.29
N PRO A 87 50.98 51.64 -53.71
CA PRO A 87 52.27 52.04 -54.26
C PRO A 87 52.40 51.47 -55.68
N GLN A 88 52.60 52.35 -56.66
CA GLN A 88 52.90 51.94 -58.03
C GLN A 88 54.41 51.76 -58.17
N LEU A 89 54.86 50.51 -58.35
CA LEU A 89 56.23 50.21 -58.76
C LEU A 89 56.22 49.83 -60.25
N ASN A 90 56.97 50.56 -61.08
CA ASN A 90 57.14 50.30 -62.51
C ASN A 90 55.82 50.04 -63.28
N GLY A 91 54.82 50.91 -63.10
CA GLY A 91 53.57 50.85 -63.87
C GLY A 91 52.63 49.68 -63.54
N HIS A 92 52.95 48.86 -62.54
CA HIS A 92 52.09 47.79 -62.03
C HIS A 92 51.55 48.19 -60.65
N GLN A 93 50.27 47.90 -60.39
CA GLN A 93 49.69 48.09 -59.06
C GLN A 93 50.39 47.15 -58.08
N GLY A 94 51.13 47.71 -57.12
CA GLY A 94 51.75 46.96 -56.03
C GLY A 94 50.71 46.39 -55.06
N VAL A 95 51.16 45.50 -54.18
CA VAL A 95 50.31 44.94 -53.12
C VAL A 95 49.74 46.09 -52.27
N PRO A 96 48.42 46.15 -52.00
CA PRO A 96 47.84 47.21 -51.18
C PRO A 96 48.49 47.22 -49.80
N MET A 97 48.99 48.38 -49.39
CA MET A 97 49.60 48.56 -48.07
C MET A 97 48.66 49.43 -47.21
N MET A 98 48.30 48.92 -46.04
CA MET A 98 47.45 49.62 -45.07
C MET A 98 48.28 50.00 -43.84
N VAL A 99 48.12 51.23 -43.36
CA VAL A 99 48.67 51.63 -42.06
C VAL A 99 47.85 50.92 -40.99
N MET A 100 48.47 49.95 -40.32
CA MET A 100 47.86 49.25 -39.18
C MET A 100 47.83 50.20 -37.96
N SER A 101 46.77 50.99 -37.85
CA SER A 101 46.45 51.73 -36.62
C SER A 101 46.19 50.74 -35.47
N ASP A 102 46.52 51.16 -34.25
CA ASP A 102 46.38 50.36 -33.03
C ASP A 102 44.92 49.87 -32.84
N ASP A 103 43.94 50.70 -33.20
CA ASP A 103 42.52 50.35 -33.17
C ASP A 103 42.15 49.23 -34.15
N ASN A 104 42.73 49.24 -35.36
CA ASN A 104 42.48 48.21 -36.38
C ASN A 104 43.17 46.89 -36.02
N LEU A 105 44.34 46.96 -35.39
CA LEU A 105 45.04 45.80 -34.85
C LEU A 105 44.26 45.17 -33.69
N MET A 106 43.76 45.98 -32.76
CA MET A 106 42.94 45.51 -31.65
C MET A 106 41.61 44.92 -32.14
N LEU A 107 40.99 45.53 -33.15
CA LEU A 107 39.78 45.00 -33.79
C LEU A 107 40.04 43.63 -34.40
N LEU A 108 41.11 43.49 -35.19
CA LEU A 108 41.52 42.27 -35.87
C LEU A 108 41.86 41.16 -34.88
N HIS A 109 42.66 41.48 -33.86
CA HIS A 109 43.05 40.55 -32.81
C HIS A 109 41.82 40.01 -32.06
N ALA A 110 40.89 40.89 -31.68
CA ALA A 110 39.68 40.45 -30.99
C ALA A 110 38.70 39.68 -31.90
N THR A 111 38.65 39.94 -33.22
CA THR A 111 37.90 39.08 -34.16
C THR A 111 38.53 37.70 -34.33
N GLN A 112 39.86 37.60 -34.28
CA GLN A 112 40.57 36.31 -34.35
C GLN A 112 40.35 35.46 -33.09
N GLN A 113 40.29 36.07 -31.91
CA GLN A 113 40.03 35.35 -30.66
C GLN A 113 38.60 34.82 -30.56
N HIS A 114 37.60 35.54 -31.10
CA HIS A 114 36.19 35.18 -30.98
C HIS A 114 35.38 35.37 -32.29
N PRO A 115 35.65 34.55 -33.35
CA PRO A 115 35.07 34.73 -34.69
C PRO A 115 33.54 34.51 -34.75
N LEU A 116 32.98 33.66 -33.89
CA LEU A 116 31.54 33.44 -33.85
C LEU A 116 30.80 34.63 -33.22
N LEU A 117 31.45 35.27 -32.24
CA LEU A 117 30.87 36.37 -31.50
C LEU A 117 30.87 37.66 -32.33
N SER A 118 31.94 37.90 -33.09
CA SER A 118 32.02 38.96 -34.10
C SER A 118 30.99 38.76 -35.20
N ALA A 119 30.84 37.53 -35.71
CA ALA A 119 29.87 37.23 -36.75
C ALA A 119 28.42 37.46 -36.26
N LEU A 120 28.12 37.05 -35.03
CA LEU A 120 26.81 37.27 -34.41
C LEU A 120 26.56 38.76 -34.16
N ALA A 121 27.56 39.48 -33.62
CA ALA A 121 27.48 40.92 -33.41
C ALA A 121 27.23 41.67 -34.73
N ASN A 122 27.92 41.30 -35.80
CA ASN A 122 27.75 41.88 -37.14
C ASN A 122 26.38 41.57 -37.75
N ARG A 123 25.88 40.35 -37.58
CA ARG A 123 24.53 39.98 -38.03
C ARG A 123 23.45 40.75 -37.27
N LEU A 124 23.59 40.88 -35.96
CA LEU A 124 22.66 41.66 -35.14
C LEU A 124 22.76 43.16 -35.45
N ALA A 125 23.97 43.68 -35.65
CA ALA A 125 24.21 45.06 -36.07
C ALA A 125 23.49 45.39 -37.39
N ASN A 126 23.60 44.49 -38.38
CA ASN A 126 22.94 44.66 -39.67
C ASN A 126 21.42 44.48 -39.58
N ALA A 127 20.95 43.49 -38.80
CA ALA A 127 19.52 43.23 -38.64
C ALA A 127 18.80 44.39 -37.91
N LEU A 128 19.44 44.96 -36.88
CA LEU A 128 18.90 46.05 -36.07
C LEU A 128 19.31 47.44 -36.58
N LYS A 129 20.09 47.52 -37.68
CA LYS A 129 20.65 48.76 -38.25
C LYS A 129 21.26 49.66 -37.16
N LEU A 130 22.09 49.07 -36.32
CA LEU A 130 22.67 49.72 -35.16
C LEU A 130 23.67 50.82 -35.56
N SER A 131 23.69 51.91 -34.78
CA SER A 131 24.70 52.96 -34.89
C SER A 131 26.08 52.43 -34.47
N ALA A 132 27.15 53.06 -34.96
CA ALA A 132 28.54 52.67 -34.67
C ALA A 132 28.83 52.64 -33.16
N THR A 133 28.26 53.55 -32.38
CA THR A 133 28.40 53.58 -30.91
C THR A 133 27.68 52.41 -30.23
N SER A 134 26.46 52.09 -30.66
CA SER A 134 25.69 50.96 -30.13
C SER A 134 26.32 49.61 -30.49
N TYR A 135 26.99 49.51 -31.64
CA TYR A 135 27.77 48.33 -32.02
C TYR A 135 28.93 48.08 -31.05
N THR A 136 29.68 49.13 -30.67
CA THR A 136 30.76 49.03 -29.69
C THR A 136 30.26 48.54 -28.34
N HIS A 137 29.13 49.06 -27.83
CA HIS A 137 28.53 48.58 -26.59
C HIS A 137 28.07 47.12 -26.67
N LEU A 138 27.48 46.70 -27.78
CA LEU A 138 27.04 45.31 -27.99
C LEU A 138 28.24 44.35 -28.01
N ARG A 139 29.37 44.75 -28.62
CA ARG A 139 30.61 43.98 -28.63
C ARG A 139 31.19 43.81 -27.22
N PHE A 140 31.23 44.88 -26.42
CA PHE A 140 31.66 44.80 -25.01
C PHE A 140 30.73 43.92 -24.16
N PHE A 141 29.41 44.05 -24.35
CA PHE A 141 28.42 43.23 -23.67
C PHE A 141 28.60 41.74 -23.99
N PHE A 142 28.78 41.38 -25.26
CA PHE A 142 29.03 39.99 -25.64
C PHE A 142 30.38 39.48 -25.13
N ALA A 143 31.44 40.28 -25.17
CA ALA A 143 32.73 39.88 -24.59
C ALA A 143 32.63 39.59 -23.08
N TYR A 144 31.79 40.34 -22.36
CA TYR A 144 31.54 40.13 -20.93
C TYR A 144 30.68 38.88 -20.65
N VAL A 145 29.55 38.73 -21.36
CA VAL A 145 28.62 37.60 -21.14
C VAL A 145 29.21 36.27 -21.58
N PHE A 146 29.96 36.24 -22.69
CA PHE A 146 30.57 35.02 -23.25
C PHE A 146 31.99 34.76 -22.75
N HIS A 147 32.40 35.38 -21.64
CA HIS A 147 33.67 35.04 -21.00
C HIS A 147 33.68 33.56 -20.57
N PRO A 148 34.77 32.79 -20.77
CA PRO A 148 34.78 31.34 -20.56
C PRO A 148 34.25 30.88 -19.19
N ALA A 149 34.59 31.61 -18.12
CA ALA A 149 34.13 31.29 -16.76
C ALA A 149 32.63 31.54 -16.55
N ALA A 150 32.10 32.64 -17.09
CA ALA A 150 30.68 32.97 -16.99
C ALA A 150 29.81 32.00 -17.80
N LEU A 151 30.28 31.65 -19.00
CA LEU A 151 29.61 30.69 -19.88
C LEU A 151 29.59 29.29 -19.27
N ALA A 152 30.70 28.84 -18.65
CA ALA A 152 30.74 27.55 -17.96
C ALA A 152 29.69 27.48 -16.84
N CYS A 153 29.58 28.53 -16.02
CA CYS A 153 28.57 28.61 -14.95
C CYS A 153 27.14 28.55 -15.51
N LEU A 154 26.86 29.30 -16.58
CA LEU A 154 25.55 29.31 -17.24
C LEU A 154 25.19 27.93 -17.81
N LEU A 155 26.13 27.28 -18.50
CA LEU A 155 25.89 25.95 -19.07
C LEU A 155 25.67 24.90 -17.99
N ILE A 156 26.47 24.90 -16.91
CA ILE A 156 26.29 23.97 -15.80
C ILE A 156 24.90 24.15 -15.17
N GLY A 157 24.47 25.40 -14.95
CA GLY A 157 23.13 25.69 -14.43
C GLY A 157 22.01 25.21 -15.36
N LEU A 158 22.15 25.46 -16.67
CA LEU A 158 21.17 25.05 -17.67
C LEU A 158 21.09 23.52 -17.83
N PHE A 159 22.23 22.83 -17.88
CA PHE A 159 22.28 21.37 -17.87
C PHE A 159 21.69 20.78 -16.59
N GLY A 160 21.95 21.41 -15.44
CA GLY A 160 21.36 21.02 -14.16
C GLY A 160 19.83 21.10 -14.18
N LEU A 161 19.26 22.22 -14.65
CA LEU A 161 17.81 22.38 -14.78
C LEU A 161 17.20 21.36 -15.75
N ILE A 162 17.82 21.15 -16.92
CA ILE A 162 17.36 20.17 -17.89
C ILE A 162 17.41 18.76 -17.29
N SER A 163 18.48 18.41 -16.58
CA SER A 163 18.64 17.10 -15.92
C SER A 163 17.51 16.85 -14.92
N VAL A 164 17.21 17.82 -14.05
CA VAL A 164 16.11 17.71 -13.08
C VAL A 164 14.77 17.55 -13.80
N GLN A 165 14.52 18.28 -14.88
CA GLN A 165 13.27 18.15 -15.63
C GLN A 165 13.12 16.79 -16.31
N ILE A 166 14.20 16.24 -16.86
CA ILE A 166 14.20 14.88 -17.44
C ILE A 166 13.94 13.85 -16.34
N GLN A 167 14.57 13.99 -15.16
CA GLN A 167 14.34 13.10 -14.02
C GLN A 167 12.88 13.14 -13.56
N LEU A 168 12.29 14.32 -13.43
CA LEU A 168 10.87 14.49 -13.08
C LEU A 168 9.93 13.87 -14.13
N ALA A 169 10.22 14.09 -15.42
CA ALA A 169 9.46 13.50 -16.50
C ALA A 169 9.54 11.97 -16.56
N ALA A 170 10.69 11.39 -16.17
CA ALA A 170 10.90 9.94 -16.15
C ALA A 170 10.16 9.23 -15.00
N ILE A 171 9.90 9.90 -13.87
CA ILE A 171 9.22 9.30 -12.71
C ILE A 171 7.73 9.05 -12.99
N GLY A 172 7.06 9.96 -13.70
CA GLY A 172 5.62 9.87 -13.99
C GLY A 172 5.17 8.53 -14.62
N PRO A 173 5.77 8.05 -15.72
CA PRO A 173 5.39 6.79 -16.34
C PRO A 173 5.70 5.57 -15.47
N ILE A 174 6.78 5.61 -14.68
CA ILE A 174 7.12 4.54 -13.74
C ILE A 174 6.05 4.47 -12.64
N GLN A 175 5.71 5.60 -12.02
CA GLN A 175 4.68 5.64 -10.98
C GLN A 175 3.35 5.07 -11.47
N LYS A 176 2.92 5.44 -12.69
CA LYS A 176 1.66 4.96 -13.27
C LYS A 176 1.65 3.47 -13.59
N HIS A 177 2.79 2.92 -14.03
CA HIS A 177 2.92 1.49 -14.33
C HIS A 177 2.89 0.63 -13.06
N TYR A 178 3.54 1.12 -12.00
CA TYR A 178 3.69 0.35 -10.75
C TYR A 178 2.57 0.60 -9.73
N SER A 179 1.82 1.71 -9.79
CA SER A 179 0.74 1.99 -8.82
C SER A 179 -0.35 0.92 -8.80
N ASN A 180 -0.73 0.40 -9.98
CA ASN A 180 -1.78 -0.63 -10.08
C ASN A 180 -1.27 -2.00 -9.60
N GLN A 181 -0.02 -2.34 -9.91
CA GLN A 181 0.58 -3.60 -9.44
C GLN A 181 0.78 -3.60 -7.92
N VAL A 182 1.22 -2.48 -7.34
CA VAL A 182 1.38 -2.33 -5.89
C VAL A 182 0.03 -2.47 -5.17
N SER A 183 -1.03 -1.83 -5.68
CA SER A 183 -2.37 -1.95 -5.09
C SER A 183 -2.90 -3.38 -5.10
N ASN A 184 -2.71 -4.10 -6.21
CA ASN A 184 -3.15 -5.49 -6.34
C ASN A 184 -2.35 -6.40 -5.38
N SER A 185 -1.05 -6.20 -5.28
CA SER A 185 -0.18 -6.96 -4.38
C SER A 185 -0.53 -6.75 -2.90
N VAL A 186 -0.81 -5.52 -2.47
CA VAL A 186 -1.25 -5.23 -1.10
C VAL A 186 -2.59 -5.90 -0.81
N SER A 187 -3.51 -5.91 -1.78
CA SER A 187 -4.78 -6.61 -1.68
C SER A 187 -4.60 -8.13 -1.56
N ASP A 188 -3.74 -8.72 -2.40
CA ASP A 188 -3.46 -10.16 -2.40
C ASP A 188 -2.74 -10.60 -1.13
N PHE A 189 -1.79 -9.80 -0.64
CA PHE A 189 -1.14 -10.04 0.66
C PHE A 189 -2.15 -9.99 1.80
N THR A 190 -3.06 -9.01 1.79
CA THR A 190 -4.08 -8.91 2.83
C THR A 190 -5.06 -10.08 2.79
N ASN A 191 -5.45 -10.53 1.59
CA ASN A 191 -6.27 -11.72 1.42
C ASN A 191 -5.55 -12.98 1.94
N SER A 192 -4.26 -13.13 1.64
CA SER A 192 -3.44 -14.24 2.14
C SER A 192 -3.34 -14.24 3.66
N ILE A 193 -3.11 -13.07 4.28
CA ILE A 193 -3.14 -12.91 5.75
C ILE A 193 -4.51 -13.31 6.30
N ALA A 194 -5.59 -12.80 5.72
CA ALA A 194 -6.94 -13.08 6.19
C ALA A 194 -7.29 -14.58 6.08
N LEU A 195 -6.82 -15.27 5.03
CA LEU A 195 -6.99 -16.71 4.87
C LEU A 195 -6.16 -17.50 5.88
N SER A 196 -4.90 -17.13 6.09
CA SER A 196 -4.01 -17.77 7.06
C SER A 196 -4.53 -17.62 8.50
N ILE A 197 -4.97 -16.40 8.87
CA ILE A 197 -5.58 -16.13 10.17
C ILE A 197 -6.88 -16.94 10.33
N ASN A 198 -7.78 -16.93 9.35
CA ASN A 198 -9.02 -17.70 9.48
C ASN A 198 -8.76 -19.20 9.55
N GLY A 199 -7.79 -19.73 8.81
CA GLY A 199 -7.40 -21.14 8.88
C GLY A 199 -6.90 -21.53 10.27
N ALA A 200 -5.95 -20.77 10.82
CA ALA A 200 -5.44 -21.02 12.18
C ALA A 200 -6.54 -20.83 13.24
N MET A 201 -7.34 -19.77 13.13
CA MET A 201 -8.42 -19.48 14.08
C MET A 201 -9.57 -20.47 13.99
N GLN A 202 -9.80 -21.15 12.86
CA GLN A 202 -10.84 -22.16 12.75
C GLN A 202 -10.55 -23.37 13.63
N GLU A 203 -9.31 -23.85 13.63
CA GLU A 203 -8.88 -24.98 14.46
C GLU A 203 -8.92 -24.60 15.96
N ASP A 204 -8.37 -23.42 16.30
CA ASP A 204 -8.37 -22.91 17.67
C ASP A 204 -9.80 -22.62 18.19
N SER A 205 -10.70 -22.12 17.33
CA SER A 205 -12.10 -21.86 17.65
C SER A 205 -12.89 -23.14 17.88
N ALA A 206 -12.66 -24.18 17.06
CA ALA A 206 -13.27 -25.49 17.24
C ALA A 206 -12.79 -26.15 18.55
N ALA A 207 -11.49 -26.07 18.86
CA ALA A 207 -10.94 -26.59 20.10
C ALA A 207 -11.49 -25.85 21.33
N TYR A 208 -11.59 -24.52 21.27
CA TYR A 208 -12.18 -23.70 22.33
C TYR A 208 -13.67 -24.04 22.53
N ALA A 209 -14.46 -24.09 21.46
CA ALA A 209 -15.88 -24.43 21.53
C ALA A 209 -16.09 -25.83 22.12
N ALA A 210 -15.26 -26.82 21.72
CA ALA A 210 -15.31 -28.17 22.28
C ALA A 210 -15.02 -28.17 23.78
N GLN A 211 -14.00 -27.43 24.24
CA GLN A 211 -13.62 -27.37 25.65
C GLN A 211 -14.70 -26.69 26.51
N VAL A 212 -15.25 -25.57 26.04
CA VAL A 212 -16.35 -24.86 26.73
C VAL A 212 -17.60 -25.73 26.77
N ASN A 213 -17.99 -26.35 25.65
CA ASN A 213 -19.16 -27.22 25.61
C ASN A 213 -19.01 -28.45 26.51
N ALA A 214 -17.80 -29.01 26.63
CA ALA A 214 -17.51 -30.09 27.55
C ALA A 214 -17.67 -29.65 29.02
N GLN A 215 -17.16 -28.48 29.40
CA GLN A 215 -17.34 -27.93 30.75
C GLN A 215 -18.80 -27.59 31.05
N THR A 216 -19.51 -26.99 30.09
CA THR A 216 -20.94 -26.69 30.19
C THR A 216 -21.76 -27.96 30.38
N SER A 217 -21.48 -29.01 29.61
CA SER A 217 -22.12 -30.32 29.75
C SER A 217 -21.81 -30.96 31.11
N ALA A 218 -20.56 -30.88 31.59
CA ALA A 218 -20.17 -31.37 32.90
C ALA A 218 -20.87 -30.61 34.04
N MET A 219 -21.02 -29.29 33.94
CA MET A 219 -21.80 -28.50 34.89
C MET A 219 -23.29 -28.85 34.84
N GLN A 220 -23.85 -29.01 33.64
CA GLN A 220 -25.23 -29.41 33.45
C GLN A 220 -25.52 -30.77 34.08
N SER A 221 -24.66 -31.77 33.85
CA SER A 221 -24.75 -33.08 34.51
C SER A 221 -24.54 -32.96 36.02
N ALA A 222 -23.57 -32.15 36.49
CA ALA A 222 -23.37 -31.97 37.92
C ALA A 222 -24.59 -31.37 38.62
N ILE A 223 -25.31 -30.43 37.98
CA ILE A 223 -26.54 -29.87 38.52
C ILE A 223 -27.69 -30.86 38.44
N ASN A 224 -27.93 -31.47 37.27
CA ASN A 224 -29.08 -32.36 37.08
C ASN A 224 -28.93 -33.67 37.87
N ASP A 225 -27.73 -34.25 37.91
CA ASP A 225 -27.50 -35.57 38.50
C ASP A 225 -27.05 -35.49 39.95
N ASN A 226 -26.18 -34.53 40.34
CA ASN A 226 -25.72 -34.45 41.74
C ASN A 226 -26.60 -33.53 42.59
N LEU A 227 -26.99 -32.35 42.08
CA LEU A 227 -27.81 -31.41 42.86
C LEU A 227 -29.31 -31.76 42.80
N PHE A 228 -29.81 -32.16 41.64
CA PHE A 228 -31.21 -32.54 41.43
C PHE A 228 -31.44 -34.06 41.28
N GLY A 229 -30.41 -34.89 41.43
CA GLY A 229 -30.58 -36.35 41.35
C GLY A 229 -31.52 -36.92 42.42
N TRP A 230 -31.61 -36.27 43.59
CA TRP A 230 -32.58 -36.63 44.62
C TRP A 230 -34.03 -36.50 44.13
N VAL A 231 -34.30 -35.59 43.18
CA VAL A 231 -35.64 -35.35 42.64
C VAL A 231 -36.15 -36.61 41.97
N ASN A 232 -35.36 -37.28 41.14
CA ASN A 232 -35.78 -38.52 40.50
C ASN A 232 -36.10 -39.62 41.55
N GLY A 233 -35.15 -39.93 42.43
CA GLY A 233 -35.32 -41.00 43.42
C GLY A 233 -36.44 -40.73 44.43
N THR A 234 -36.50 -39.53 44.98
CA THR A 234 -37.49 -39.16 46.02
C THR A 234 -38.88 -39.05 45.44
N THR A 235 -39.01 -38.49 44.23
CA THR A 235 -40.31 -38.32 43.58
C THR A 235 -40.91 -39.65 43.15
N VAL A 236 -40.13 -40.54 42.54
CA VAL A 236 -40.59 -41.88 42.16
C VAL A 236 -40.96 -42.69 43.41
N THR A 237 -40.14 -42.63 44.47
CA THR A 237 -40.41 -43.35 45.72
C THR A 237 -41.70 -42.86 46.39
N LEU A 238 -41.89 -41.55 46.52
CA LEU A 238 -43.10 -40.97 47.09
C LEU A 238 -44.33 -41.24 46.21
N ASN A 239 -44.19 -41.19 44.88
CA ASN A 239 -45.28 -41.51 43.96
C ASN A 239 -45.75 -42.96 44.14
N ASN A 240 -44.81 -43.91 44.14
CA ASN A 240 -45.12 -45.33 44.35
C ASN A 240 -45.74 -45.59 45.74
N THR A 241 -45.26 -44.89 46.77
CA THR A 241 -45.80 -45.00 48.13
C THR A 241 -47.23 -44.48 48.22
N LEU A 242 -47.53 -43.38 47.53
CA LEU A 242 -48.89 -42.80 47.47
C LEU A 242 -49.87 -43.70 46.74
N VAL A 243 -49.46 -44.27 45.61
CA VAL A 243 -50.26 -45.25 44.86
C VAL A 243 -50.51 -46.49 45.71
N ALA A 244 -49.48 -47.07 46.31
CA ALA A 244 -49.61 -48.25 47.18
C ALA A 244 -50.49 -48.00 48.41
N PHE A 245 -50.36 -46.83 49.05
CA PHE A 245 -51.22 -46.42 50.17
C PHE A 245 -52.67 -46.30 49.75
N TYR A 246 -52.93 -45.73 48.57
CA TYR A 246 -54.28 -45.57 48.06
C TYR A 246 -54.92 -46.92 47.69
N ASP A 247 -54.15 -47.80 47.05
CA ASP A 247 -54.58 -49.16 46.69
C ASP A 247 -54.88 -50.02 47.94
N ASP A 248 -54.10 -49.88 49.01
CA ASP A 248 -54.32 -50.61 50.27
C ASP A 248 -55.63 -50.18 50.97
N ILE A 249 -55.95 -48.87 50.96
CA ILE A 249 -57.23 -48.39 51.48
C ILE A 249 -58.38 -48.91 50.62
N GLN A 250 -58.26 -48.89 49.29
CA GLN A 250 -59.30 -49.43 48.41
C GLN A 250 -59.50 -50.93 48.64
N SER A 251 -58.41 -51.69 48.76
CA SER A 251 -58.43 -53.13 49.03
C SER A 251 -59.04 -53.45 50.38
N THR A 252 -58.78 -52.65 51.41
CA THR A 252 -59.39 -52.81 52.74
C THR A 252 -60.90 -52.54 52.69
N VAL A 253 -61.33 -51.52 51.94
CA VAL A 253 -62.77 -51.25 51.73
C VAL A 253 -63.44 -52.42 51.00
N GLU A 254 -62.78 -52.98 49.99
CA GLU A 254 -63.26 -54.15 49.27
C GLU A 254 -63.30 -55.41 50.16
N LEU A 255 -62.32 -55.60 51.05
CA LEU A 255 -62.30 -56.72 51.99
C LEU A 255 -63.46 -56.65 53.01
N VAL A 256 -63.76 -55.45 53.51
CA VAL A 256 -64.77 -55.25 54.58
C VAL A 256 -66.19 -55.12 54.03
N PHE A 257 -66.36 -54.45 52.89
CA PHE A 257 -67.67 -54.15 52.31
C PHE A 257 -67.93 -54.86 50.98
N GLY A 258 -66.99 -55.69 50.51
CA GLY A 258 -67.09 -56.43 49.25
C GLY A 258 -68.35 -57.28 49.18
N GLY A 259 -69.12 -57.10 48.11
CA GLY A 259 -70.38 -57.82 47.89
C GLY A 259 -71.56 -57.31 48.72
N THR A 260 -71.42 -56.20 49.45
CA THR A 260 -72.53 -55.53 50.15
C THR A 260 -73.05 -54.33 49.37
N ILE A 261 -74.29 -53.90 49.64
CA ILE A 261 -74.86 -52.67 49.05
C ILE A 261 -74.08 -51.39 49.45
N LEU A 262 -73.19 -51.48 50.45
CA LEU A 262 -72.39 -50.37 50.96
C LEU A 262 -71.01 -50.25 50.31
N GLU A 263 -70.61 -51.18 49.44
CA GLU A 263 -69.31 -51.17 48.76
C GLU A 263 -69.11 -49.92 47.87
N THR A 264 -70.07 -49.65 46.98
CA THR A 264 -70.01 -48.55 46.02
C THR A 264 -70.00 -47.18 46.71
N PRO A 265 -70.89 -46.89 47.68
CA PRO A 265 -70.84 -45.64 48.44
C PRO A 265 -69.53 -45.47 49.23
N ALA A 266 -69.00 -46.53 49.85
CA ALA A 266 -67.76 -46.46 50.62
C ALA A 266 -66.54 -46.17 49.74
N ARG A 267 -66.44 -46.82 48.58
CA ARG A 267 -65.35 -46.60 47.62
C ARG A 267 -65.39 -45.22 47.00
N GLU A 268 -66.57 -44.73 46.63
CA GLU A 268 -66.73 -43.39 46.05
C GLU A 268 -66.41 -42.29 47.07
N PHE A 269 -66.78 -42.49 48.34
CA PHE A 269 -66.42 -41.59 49.43
C PHE A 269 -64.90 -41.50 49.61
N ILE A 270 -64.19 -42.63 49.69
CA ILE A 270 -62.73 -42.67 49.79
C ILE A 270 -62.05 -42.05 48.55
N ARG A 271 -62.59 -42.31 47.35
CA ARG A 271 -62.10 -41.71 46.09
C ARG A 271 -62.23 -40.19 46.09
N CYS A 272 -63.36 -39.65 46.52
CA CYS A 272 -63.56 -38.20 46.59
C CYS A 272 -62.71 -37.52 47.67
N LEU A 273 -62.58 -38.11 48.87
CA LEU A 273 -61.88 -37.51 50.01
C LEU A 273 -60.35 -37.62 49.91
N ILE A 274 -59.86 -38.80 49.54
CA ILE A 274 -58.44 -39.14 49.53
C ILE A 274 -57.90 -39.19 48.10
N GLY A 275 -58.61 -39.84 47.17
CA GLY A 275 -58.14 -40.05 45.80
C GLY A 275 -57.83 -38.75 45.04
N THR A 276 -58.70 -37.74 45.15
CA THR A 276 -58.46 -36.42 44.51
C THR A 276 -57.21 -35.71 45.04
N LYS A 277 -56.88 -35.90 46.32
CA LYS A 277 -55.68 -35.32 46.95
C LYS A 277 -54.42 -36.09 46.55
N VAL A 278 -54.50 -37.42 46.49
CA VAL A 278 -53.42 -38.29 46.02
C VAL A 278 -53.06 -37.95 44.57
N GLN A 279 -54.05 -37.80 43.69
CA GLN A 279 -53.83 -37.39 42.29
C GLN A 279 -53.19 -35.99 42.16
N GLY A 280 -53.58 -35.05 43.03
CA GLY A 280 -52.97 -33.71 43.05
C GLY A 280 -51.50 -33.75 43.45
N ILE A 281 -51.15 -34.57 44.45
CA ILE A 281 -49.77 -34.74 44.91
C ILE A 281 -48.96 -35.49 43.85
N GLU A 282 -49.48 -36.58 43.27
CA GLU A 282 -48.88 -37.30 42.15
C GLU A 282 -48.59 -36.38 40.95
N SER A 283 -49.53 -35.52 40.57
CA SER A 283 -49.36 -34.57 39.47
C SER A 283 -48.27 -33.54 39.77
N ALA A 284 -48.21 -33.04 41.01
CA ALA A 284 -47.16 -32.10 41.43
C ALA A 284 -45.78 -32.77 41.45
N LEU A 285 -45.71 -34.01 41.94
CA LEU A 285 -44.49 -34.81 41.93
C LEU A 285 -44.02 -35.06 40.49
N THR A 286 -44.92 -35.50 39.61
CA THR A 286 -44.63 -35.70 38.18
C THR A 286 -44.14 -34.42 37.51
N PHE A 287 -44.77 -33.27 37.82
CA PHE A 287 -44.33 -31.97 37.32
C PHE A 287 -42.89 -31.64 37.76
N ILE A 288 -42.57 -31.85 39.04
CA ILE A 288 -41.23 -31.61 39.57
C ILE A 288 -40.22 -32.57 38.91
N HIS A 289 -40.54 -33.86 38.77
CA HIS A 289 -39.67 -34.83 38.09
C HIS A 289 -39.33 -34.42 36.65
N ASP A 290 -40.33 -33.93 35.90
CA ASP A 290 -40.16 -33.68 34.47
C ASP A 290 -39.55 -32.32 34.14
N ASN A 291 -39.85 -31.28 34.95
CA ASN A 291 -39.48 -29.90 34.64
C ASN A 291 -38.22 -29.42 35.37
N PHE A 292 -37.76 -30.11 36.41
CA PHE A 292 -36.56 -29.72 37.15
C PHE A 292 -35.27 -30.21 36.47
N LYS A 293 -35.08 -29.81 35.20
CA LYS A 293 -33.88 -30.08 34.40
C LYS A 293 -33.31 -28.77 33.88
N VAL A 294 -32.03 -28.53 34.13
CA VAL A 294 -31.31 -27.38 33.60
C VAL A 294 -30.72 -27.77 32.24
N ASN A 295 -30.94 -26.93 31.23
CA ASN A 295 -30.29 -27.03 29.93
C ASN A 295 -29.49 -25.76 29.68
N MET A 296 -28.19 -25.88 29.45
CA MET A 296 -27.30 -24.75 29.21
C MET A 296 -26.98 -24.63 27.71
N PRO A 297 -26.94 -23.41 27.15
CA PRO A 297 -26.62 -23.21 25.74
C PRO A 297 -25.16 -23.57 25.44
N THR A 298 -24.92 -24.14 24.26
CA THR A 298 -23.58 -24.44 23.74
C THR A 298 -23.07 -23.31 22.85
N VAL A 299 -21.74 -23.26 22.69
CA VAL A 299 -21.03 -22.31 21.83
C VAL A 299 -20.72 -22.97 20.48
N SER A 300 -20.81 -22.21 19.38
CA SER A 300 -20.51 -22.68 18.03
C SER A 300 -19.01 -22.71 17.74
N ASN A 301 -18.60 -23.55 16.80
CA ASN A 301 -17.20 -23.71 16.41
C ASN A 301 -16.61 -22.46 15.71
N ASP A 302 -17.45 -21.52 15.30
CA ASP A 302 -17.05 -20.33 14.55
C ASP A 302 -16.96 -19.06 15.42
N VAL A 303 -17.06 -19.21 16.75
CA VAL A 303 -17.18 -18.08 17.69
C VAL A 303 -15.96 -17.13 17.69
N LEU A 304 -14.77 -17.62 17.32
CA LEU A 304 -13.56 -16.79 17.25
C LEU A 304 -13.19 -16.36 15.81
N LEU A 305 -13.93 -16.77 14.78
CA LEU A 305 -13.59 -16.41 13.41
C LEU A 305 -13.79 -14.91 13.13
N LEU A 306 -12.92 -14.32 12.29
CA LEU A 306 -13.07 -12.92 11.92
C LEU A 306 -14.29 -12.72 11.01
N SER A 307 -15.14 -11.78 11.42
CA SER A 307 -16.24 -11.32 10.58
C SER A 307 -15.74 -10.59 9.33
N ASN A 308 -16.59 -10.52 8.29
CA ASN A 308 -16.23 -9.85 7.04
C ASN A 308 -15.90 -8.36 7.23
N SER A 309 -16.56 -7.69 8.17
CA SER A 309 -16.27 -6.28 8.52
C SER A 309 -14.90 -6.12 9.18
N SER A 310 -14.49 -7.06 10.03
CA SER A 310 -13.14 -7.10 10.61
C SER A 310 -12.06 -7.26 9.54
N ARG A 311 -12.32 -8.06 8.48
CA ARG A 311 -11.42 -8.19 7.33
C ARG A 311 -11.28 -6.89 6.56
N MET A 312 -12.39 -6.20 6.27
CA MET A 312 -12.35 -4.91 5.57
C MET A 312 -11.63 -3.83 6.37
N ALA A 313 -11.79 -3.82 7.70
CA ALA A 313 -11.06 -2.90 8.57
C ALA A 313 -9.55 -3.15 8.54
N LEU A 314 -9.13 -4.42 8.48
CA LEU A 314 -7.72 -4.80 8.35
C LEU A 314 -7.11 -4.34 7.01
N VAL A 315 -7.84 -4.53 5.90
CA VAL A 315 -7.46 -4.02 4.57
C VAL A 315 -7.28 -2.51 4.58
N LEU A 316 -8.23 -1.80 5.19
CA LEU A 316 -8.20 -0.34 5.24
C LEU A 316 -7.02 0.18 6.09
N ALA A 317 -6.70 -0.51 7.19
CA ALA A 317 -5.55 -0.18 8.04
C ALA A 317 -4.21 -0.43 7.34
N LEU A 318 -4.11 -1.50 6.54
CA LEU A 318 -2.90 -1.83 5.78
C LEU A 318 -2.70 -0.95 4.54
N SER A 319 -3.78 -0.44 3.93
CA SER A 319 -3.67 0.48 2.78
C SER A 319 -3.42 1.95 3.15
N ALA A 320 -3.64 2.31 4.42
CA ALA A 320 -3.55 3.69 4.90
C ALA A 320 -2.15 4.08 5.43
N ASN A 321 -1.22 3.12 5.48
CA ASN A 321 0.15 3.29 5.99
C ASN A 321 1.15 2.94 4.90
#